data_AF-A0A849XVZ1-F1
#
_entry.id   AF-A0A849XVZ1-F1
#
_cell.length_a   1.000
_cell.length_b   1.000
_cell.length_c   1.000
_cell.angle_alpha   90.00
_cell.angle_beta   90.00
_cell.angle_gamma   90.00
#
_symmetry.space_group_name_H-M   'P 1'
#
loop_
_entity.id
_entity.type
_entity.pdbx_description
1 polymer ?
#
loop_
_entity_poly.entity_id
_entity_poly.type
_entity_poly.pdbx_seq_one_letter_code
_entity_poly.pdbx_strand_id
1 'polypeptide(L)'
;VFAEFDGHVVEYELQPGQQIVIDSGYLAAMSVTCQMDIQTVPGLKNIVFGGEGLFNTVITGPGHVWLQTMPISSVADSLRPYFPTSSK
;
A
#
# COMPACT_ATOMS: atom_id res chain seq x y z
N VAL A 1 -0.82 4.87 23.17
CA VAL A 1 0.19 4.40 22.18
C VAL A 1 0.21 5.42 21.05
N PHE A 2 1.37 5.71 20.48
CA PHE A 2 1.49 6.57 19.30
C PHE A 2 1.93 5.71 18.11
N ALA A 3 1.38 5.98 16.94
CA ALA A 3 1.78 5.39 15.66
C ALA A 3 2.18 6.50 14.69
N GLU A 4 3.07 6.19 13.77
CA GLU A 4 3.55 7.09 12.71
C GLU A 4 3.37 6.36 11.37
N PHE A 5 3.03 7.12 10.33
CA PHE A 5 2.72 6.62 9.00
C PHE A 5 3.36 7.54 7.95
N ASP A 6 3.92 6.94 6.89
CA ASP A 6 4.77 7.68 5.97
C ASP A 6 3.97 8.70 5.12
N GLY A 7 4.32 9.98 5.25
CA GLY A 7 3.68 11.07 4.50
C GLY A 7 2.40 11.57 5.19
N HIS A 8 1.28 11.54 4.46
CA HIS A 8 -0.04 11.94 4.97
C HIS A 8 -0.92 10.71 5.20
N VAL A 9 -1.84 10.82 6.16
CA VAL A 9 -2.80 9.78 6.48
C VAL A 9 -4.12 10.08 5.79
N VAL A 10 -4.60 9.13 4.99
CA VAL A 10 -5.93 9.20 4.36
C VAL A 10 -6.84 8.18 5.03
N GLU A 11 -8.00 8.65 5.49
CA GLU A 11 -8.91 7.89 6.34
C GLU A 11 -10.19 7.51 5.58
N TYR A 12 -10.61 6.26 5.75
CA TYR A 12 -11.86 5.73 5.19
C TYR A 12 -12.65 4.99 6.25
N GLU A 13 -13.96 5.27 6.30
CA GLU A 13 -14.90 4.48 7.09
C GLU A 13 -15.66 3.54 6.16
N LEU A 14 -15.43 2.24 6.27
CA LEU A 14 -16.09 1.23 5.46
C LEU A 14 -17.37 0.76 6.15
N GLN A 15 -18.47 0.77 5.41
CA GLN A 15 -19.72 0.14 5.85
C GLN A 15 -19.62 -1.39 5.82
N PRO A 16 -20.53 -2.13 6.51
CA PRO A 16 -20.55 -3.59 6.46
C PRO A 16 -20.59 -4.12 5.01
N GLY A 17 -19.61 -4.95 4.65
CA GLY A 17 -19.49 -5.52 3.31
C GLY A 17 -18.94 -4.57 2.23
N GLN A 18 -18.70 -3.30 2.54
CA GLN A 18 -18.03 -2.37 1.62
C GLN A 18 -16.56 -2.74 1.48
N GLN A 19 -16.05 -2.69 0.26
CA GLN A 19 -14.66 -3.04 -0.05
C GLN A 19 -13.86 -1.85 -0.56
N ILE A 20 -12.58 -1.85 -0.24
CA ILE A 20 -11.56 -1.03 -0.87
C ILE A 20 -10.41 -1.95 -1.31
N VAL A 21 -9.89 -1.72 -2.51
CA VAL A 21 -8.71 -2.41 -3.04
C VAL A 21 -7.55 -1.42 -3.04
N ILE A 22 -6.44 -1.81 -2.42
CA ILE A 22 -5.31 -0.93 -2.14
C ILE A 22 -4.03 -1.66 -2.56
N ASP A 23 -3.04 -0.95 -3.09
CA ASP A 23 -1.68 -1.49 -3.15
C ASP A 23 -1.21 -1.79 -1.70
N SER A 24 -0.73 -3.01 -1.47
CA SER A 24 -0.42 -3.49 -0.13
C SER A 24 0.59 -2.59 0.63
N GLY A 25 1.47 -1.88 -0.07
CA GLY A 25 2.42 -0.95 0.57
C GLY A 25 1.77 0.28 1.20
N TYR A 26 0.55 0.64 0.77
CA TYR A 26 -0.15 1.87 1.16
C TYR A 26 -1.12 1.67 2.33
N LEU A 27 -1.43 0.44 2.73
CA LEU A 27 -2.23 0.17 3.92
C LEU A 27 -1.38 0.40 5.18
N ALA A 28 -1.76 1.38 5.99
CA ALA A 28 -1.03 1.76 7.20
C ALA A 28 -1.61 1.07 8.46
N ALA A 29 -2.93 1.09 8.59
CA ALA A 29 -3.65 0.38 9.64
C ALA A 29 -5.12 0.12 9.24
N MET A 30 -5.77 -0.78 9.95
CA MET A 30 -7.22 -0.99 9.85
C MET A 30 -7.80 -1.39 11.21
N SER A 31 -9.10 -1.16 11.37
CA SER A 31 -9.86 -1.66 12.50
C SER A 31 -9.89 -3.19 12.50
N VAL A 32 -9.89 -3.80 13.69
CA VAL A 32 -9.94 -5.27 13.87
C VAL A 32 -11.24 -5.91 13.34
N THR A 33 -12.27 -5.10 13.08
CA THR A 33 -13.54 -5.51 12.48
C THR A 33 -13.48 -5.65 10.97
N CYS A 34 -12.44 -5.11 10.32
CA CYS A 34 -12.22 -5.26 8.89
C CYS A 34 -11.62 -6.64 8.58
N GLN A 35 -11.98 -7.20 7.43
CA GLN A 35 -11.34 -8.38 6.85
C GLN A 35 -10.33 -7.97 5.79
N MET A 36 -9.18 -8.65 5.76
CA MET A 36 -8.09 -8.42 4.82
C MET A 36 -7.84 -9.67 3.98
N ASP A 37 -7.77 -9.49 2.66
CA ASP A 37 -7.39 -10.52 1.69
C ASP A 37 -6.26 -10.00 0.79
N ILE A 38 -5.13 -10.71 0.77
CA ILE A 38 -3.94 -10.32 -0.02
C ILE A 38 -3.95 -11.13 -1.32
N GLN A 39 -4.15 -10.43 -2.43
CA GLN A 39 -4.26 -11.02 -3.76
C GLN A 39 -3.00 -10.73 -4.57
N THR A 40 -2.35 -11.78 -5.07
CA THR A 40 -1.21 -11.64 -5.97
C THR A 40 -1.70 -11.34 -7.38
N VAL A 41 -1.19 -10.29 -8.01
CA VAL A 41 -1.52 -9.99 -9.41
C VAL A 41 -0.78 -10.99 -10.32
N PRO A 42 -1.48 -11.82 -11.12
CA PRO A 42 -0.80 -12.78 -11.98
C PRO A 42 -0.09 -12.08 -13.14
N GLY A 43 1.21 -12.35 -13.31
CA GLY A 43 1.95 -11.98 -14.53
C GLY A 43 3.26 -11.23 -14.26
N LEU A 44 4.38 -11.95 -14.41
CA LEU A 44 5.74 -11.43 -14.28
C LEU A 44 6.05 -10.23 -15.19
N LYS A 45 5.26 -10.01 -16.25
CA LYS A 45 5.42 -8.90 -17.19
C LYS A 45 4.88 -7.56 -16.67
N ASN A 46 3.87 -7.53 -15.80
CA ASN A 46 3.39 -6.29 -15.19
C ASN A 46 4.36 -5.78 -14.10
N ILE A 47 5.08 -6.72 -13.47
CA ILE A 47 6.04 -6.49 -12.38
C ILE A 47 7.27 -5.67 -12.84
N VAL A 48 7.71 -5.85 -14.10
CA VAL A 48 8.96 -5.24 -14.60
C VAL A 48 8.73 -3.84 -15.19
N PHE A 49 7.49 -3.48 -15.54
CA PHE A 49 7.18 -2.22 -16.25
C PHE A 49 6.22 -1.29 -15.48
N GLY A 50 5.59 -1.73 -14.40
CA GLY A 50 4.48 -1.01 -13.77
C GLY A 50 4.82 -0.15 -12.55
N GLY A 51 5.90 -0.45 -11.81
CA GLY A 51 6.21 0.24 -10.55
C GLY A 51 5.17 0.06 -9.42
N GLU A 52 4.16 -0.80 -9.62
CA GLU A 52 3.14 -1.15 -8.64
C GLU A 52 3.56 -2.38 -7.81
N GLY A 53 3.16 -2.42 -6.54
CA GLY A 53 3.47 -3.50 -5.61
C GLY A 53 2.95 -4.86 -6.10
N LEU A 54 3.65 -5.93 -5.72
CA LEU A 54 3.37 -7.32 -6.13
C LEU A 54 2.00 -7.86 -5.69
N PHE A 55 1.30 -7.12 -4.81
CA PHE A 55 0.13 -7.59 -4.09
C PHE A 55 -0.91 -6.46 -3.97
N ASN A 56 -2.14 -6.74 -4.36
CA ASN A 56 -3.29 -5.92 -3.99
C ASN A 56 -3.88 -6.45 -2.70
N THR A 57 -4.15 -5.57 -1.76
CA THR A 57 -4.86 -5.89 -0.52
C THR A 57 -6.31 -5.43 -0.63
N VAL A 58 -7.25 -6.35 -0.47
CA VAL A 58 -8.68 -6.07 -0.40
C VAL A 58 -9.08 -5.99 1.06
N ILE A 59 -9.59 -4.84 1.47
CA ILE A 59 -10.16 -4.64 2.81
C ILE A 59 -11.67 -4.57 2.71
N THR A 60 -12.35 -5.44 3.47
CA THR A 60 -13.81 -5.46 3.58
C THR A 60 -14.22 -4.97 4.97
N GLY A 61 -15.12 -3.99 5.02
CA GLY A 61 -15.68 -3.44 6.26
C GLY A 61 -16.65 -4.40 6.99
N PRO A 62 -17.12 -4.00 8.18
CA PRO A 62 -17.14 -2.62 8.66
C PRO A 62 -15.89 -2.19 9.42
N GLY A 63 -15.59 -0.89 9.38
CA GLY A 63 -14.61 -0.24 10.25
C GLY A 63 -13.73 0.76 9.53
N HIS A 64 -12.79 1.30 10.30
CA HIS A 64 -11.91 2.36 9.86
C HIS A 64 -10.64 1.82 9.21
N VAL A 65 -10.19 2.45 8.13
CA VAL A 65 -8.96 2.14 7.41
C VAL A 65 -8.11 3.40 7.28
N TRP A 66 -6.82 3.29 7.62
CA TRP A 66 -5.82 4.35 7.48
C TRP A 66 -4.84 3.97 6.39
N LEU A 67 -4.74 4.82 5.36
CA LEU A 67 -3.75 4.70 4.29
C LEU A 67 -2.64 5.72 4.48
N GLN A 68 -1.43 5.36 4.08
CA GLN A 68 -0.28 6.25 4.02
C GLN A 68 0.01 6.65 2.58
N THR A 69 0.46 7.89 2.33
CA THR A 69 0.67 8.38 0.96
C THR A 69 2.07 8.13 0.42
N MET A 70 3.07 7.91 1.28
CA MET A 70 4.47 7.81 0.87
C MET A 70 5.19 6.59 1.44
N PRO A 71 4.73 5.35 1.19
CA PRO A 71 5.44 4.16 1.65
C PRO A 71 6.92 4.23 1.31
N ILE A 72 7.79 3.86 2.25
CA ILE A 72 9.23 3.94 2.08
C ILE A 72 9.75 3.28 0.79
N SER A 73 9.13 2.20 0.31
CA SER A 73 9.46 1.56 -0.97
C SER A 73 9.27 2.51 -2.15
N SER A 74 8.11 3.17 -2.23
CA SER A 74 7.79 4.13 -3.28
C SER A 74 8.71 5.35 -3.24
N VAL A 75 9.06 5.81 -2.03
CA VAL A 75 10.03 6.90 -1.84
C VAL A 75 11.42 6.48 -2.33
N ALA A 76 11.89 5.29 -1.94
CA ALA A 76 13.18 4.76 -2.37
C ALA A 76 13.26 4.62 -3.90
N ASP A 77 12.21 4.08 -4.52
CA ASP A 77 12.13 3.96 -5.98
C ASP A 77 12.11 5.32 -6.68
N SER A 78 11.44 6.32 -6.09
CA SER A 78 11.43 7.70 -6.60
C SER A 78 12.82 8.37 -6.50
N LEU A 79 13.60 8.04 -5.48
CA LEU A 79 14.95 8.57 -5.28
C LEU A 79 16.02 7.83 -6.10
N ARG A 80 15.76 6.58 -6.48
CA ARG A 80 16.70 5.69 -7.17
C ARG A 80 17.44 6.32 -8.37
N PRO A 81 16.79 7.11 -9.26
CA PRO A 81 17.49 7.71 -10.41
C PRO A 81 18.57 8.73 -10.04
N TYR A 82 18.54 9.25 -8.81
CA TYR A 82 19.49 10.25 -8.32
C TYR A 82 20.63 9.65 -7.52
N PHE A 83 20.61 8.34 -7.22
CA PHE A 83 21.71 7.68 -6.56
C PHE A 83 22.85 7.39 -7.54
N PRO A 84 24.11 7.65 -7.16
CA PRO A 84 25.25 7.34 -8.01
C PRO A 84 25.30 5.83 -8.24
N THR A 85 25.19 5.41 -9.50
CA THR A 85 25.52 4.05 -9.89
C THR A 85 27.04 3.95 -9.91
N SER A 86 27.61 2.98 -9.19
CA SER A 86 29.05 2.74 -9.25
C SER A 86 29.40 2.30 -10.68
N SER A 87 29.96 3.23 -11.46
CA SER A 87 30.60 2.92 -12.73
C SER A 87 31.94 2.26 -12.39
N LYS A 88 32.04 0.95 -12.58
CA LYS A 88 33.32 0.30 -12.80
C LYS A 88 33.59 0.23 -14.29
#